data_AF-A0A3B0UAK1-F1
#
_entry.id   AF-A0A3B0UAK1-F1
#
_cell.length_a   1.000
_cell.length_b   1.000
_cell.length_c   1.000
_cell.angle_alpha   90.00
_cell.angle_beta   90.00
_cell.angle_gamma   90.00
#
_symmetry.space_group_name_H-M   'P 1'
#
loop_
_entity.id
_entity.type
_entity.pdbx_description
1 polymer ?
#
loop_
_entity_poly.entity_id
_entity_poly.type
_entity_poly.pdbx_seq_one_letter_code
_entity_poly.pdbx_strand_id
1 'polypeptide(L)' 'MIARLLEDTITKRLFEGKAIIIMGARQVGKTTLLQNLVKNKENVRWLYADEQDVQALFANPSSTQLKKE' A
#
# COMPACT_ATOMS: atom_id res chain seq x y z
N MET A 1 -21.19 5.20 -4.52
CA MET A 1 -20.17 4.57 -3.64
C MET A 1 -20.14 5.36 -2.35
N ILE A 2 -20.15 4.73 -1.17
CA ILE A 2 -20.17 5.46 0.12
C ILE A 2 -18.77 6.01 0.40
N ALA A 3 -18.67 7.32 0.66
CA ALA A 3 -17.41 7.95 1.07
C ALA A 3 -16.96 7.36 2.41
N ARG A 4 -15.75 6.79 2.47
CA ARG A 4 -15.21 6.21 3.70
C ARG A 4 -14.42 7.27 4.46
N LEU A 5 -14.73 7.47 5.75
CA LEU A 5 -13.99 8.37 6.65
C LEU A 5 -12.47 8.09 6.65
N LEU A 6 -12.10 6.81 6.57
CA LEU A 6 -10.69 6.39 6.53
C LEU A 6 -9.96 6.84 5.26
N GLU A 7 -10.67 7.02 4.14
CA GLU A 7 -10.06 7.45 2.88
C GLU A 7 -9.49 8.87 2.99
N ASP A 8 -10.28 9.79 3.56
CA ASP A 8 -9.87 11.16 3.84
C ASP A 8 -8.72 11.20 4.88
N THR A 9 -8.84 10.38 5.94
CA THR A 9 -7.81 10.30 6.99
C THR A 9 -6.47 9.81 6.45
N ILE A 10 -6.48 8.77 5.61
CA ILE A 10 -5.27 8.23 4.98
C ILE A 10 -4.69 9.26 4.02
N THR A 11 -5.52 9.85 3.15
CA THR A 11 -5.09 10.83 2.14
C THR A 11 -4.35 12.01 2.77
N LYS A 12 -4.85 12.53 3.90
CA LYS A 12 -4.22 13.64 4.64
C LYS A 12 -2.85 13.31 5.22
N ARG A 13 -2.58 12.03 5.49
CA ARG A 13 -1.31 11.55 6.09
C ARG A 13 -0.33 10.96 5.09
N LEU A 14 -0.72 10.83 3.82
CA LEU A 14 0.18 10.34 2.79
C LEU A 14 1.35 11.32 2.62
N PHE A 15 2.53 10.77 2.33
CA PHE A 15 3.77 11.52 2.04
C PHE A 15 4.37 12.30 3.22
N GLU A 16 3.95 12.03 4.47
CA GLU A 16 4.58 12.56 5.69
C GLU A 16 5.88 11.82 6.09
N GLY A 17 6.44 10.97 5.21
CA GLY A 17 7.62 10.17 5.50
C GLY A 17 7.39 9.02 6.52
N LYS A 18 6.13 8.65 6.77
CA LYS A 18 5.75 7.58 7.69
C LYS A 18 4.96 6.48 6.99
N ALA A 19 5.14 5.26 7.46
CA ALA A 19 4.35 4.11 7.01
C ALA A 19 2.95 4.12 7.67
N ILE A 20 1.93 3.81 6.88
CA ILE A 20 0.55 3.64 7.36
C ILE A 20 0.20 2.15 7.32
N ILE A 21 -0.17 1.58 8.47
CA ILE A 21 -0.55 0.18 8.60
C ILE A 21 -2.07 0.10 8.78
N ILE A 22 -2.76 -0.62 7.89
CA ILE A 22 -4.22 -0.82 7.96
C ILE A 22 -4.50 -2.25 8.43
N MET A 23 -5.06 -2.37 9.63
CA MET A 23 -5.42 -3.65 10.25
C MET A 23 -6.93 -3.90 10.22
N GLY A 24 -7.34 -5.17 10.31
CA GLY A 24 -8.74 -5.55 10.43
C GLY A 24 -9.01 -6.97 9.93
N ALA A 25 -10.17 -7.52 10.27
CA ALA A 25 -10.59 -8.88 9.89
C ALA A 25 -10.57 -9.12 8.36
N ARG A 26 -10.53 -10.38 7.92
CA ARG A 26 -10.63 -10.73 6.49
C ARG A 26 -11.96 -10.20 5.92
N GLN A 27 -11.96 -9.83 4.63
CA GLN A 27 -13.16 -9.39 3.89
C GLN A 27 -13.86 -8.10 4.35
N VAL A 28 -13.27 -7.30 5.25
CA VAL A 28 -13.82 -5.97 5.64
C VAL A 28 -13.59 -4.86 4.60
N GLY A 29 -13.11 -5.22 3.39
CA GLY A 29 -12.88 -4.26 2.29
C GLY A 29 -11.63 -3.39 2.45
N LYS A 30 -10.54 -3.91 3.05
CA LYS A 30 -9.24 -3.23 3.14
C LYS A 30 -8.60 -3.04 1.76
N THR A 31 -8.56 -4.10 0.96
CA THR A 31 -8.03 -4.05 -0.40
C THR A 31 -8.79 -3.07 -1.27
N THR A 32 -10.12 -3.07 -1.17
CA THR A 32 -10.98 -2.13 -1.92
C THR A 32 -10.71 -0.67 -1.52
N LEU A 33 -10.49 -0.38 -0.23
CA LEU A 33 -10.11 0.96 0.23
C LEU A 33 -8.80 1.42 -0.40
N LEU A 34 -7.77 0.56 -0.35
CA LEU A 34 -6.45 0.86 -0.92
C LEU A 34 -6.52 1.02 -2.45
N GLN A 35 -7.25 0.16 -3.15
CA GLN A 35 -7.47 0.26 -4.60
C GLN A 35 -8.13 1.58 -4.99
N ASN A 36 -9.13 2.02 -4.24
CA ASN A 36 -9.77 3.32 -4.48
C ASN A 36 -8.80 4.49 -4.27
N LEU A 37 -7.99 4.44 -3.20
CA LEU A 37 -6.99 5.47 -2.90
C LEU A 37 -5.94 5.64 -4.00
N VAL A 38 -5.56 4.53 -4.67
CA VAL A 38 -4.50 4.54 -5.69
C VAL A 38 -5.02 4.62 -7.13
N LYS A 39 -6.33 4.47 -7.35
CA LYS A 39 -6.94 4.34 -8.68
C LYS A 39 -6.55 5.44 -9.68
N ASN A 40 -6.31 6.66 -9.19
CA ASN A 40 -5.99 7.83 -10.01
C ASN A 40 -4.54 8.34 -9.78
N LYS A 41 -3.64 7.46 -9.35
CA LYS A 41 -2.24 7.78 -9.04
C LYS A 41 -1.33 7.02 -10.00
N GLU A 42 -0.47 7.73 -10.72
CA GLU A 42 0.41 7.13 -11.74
C GLU A 42 1.67 6.50 -11.14
N ASN A 43 2.18 7.04 -10.03
CA ASN A 43 3.39 6.54 -9.37
C ASN A 43 3.05 5.67 -8.14
N VAL A 44 2.47 4.50 -8.39
CA VAL A 44 2.11 3.54 -7.34
C VAL A 44 2.71 2.19 -7.63
N ARG A 45 3.48 1.69 -6.67
CA ARG A 45 3.92 0.30 -6.65
C ARG A 45 3.01 -0.52 -5.75
N TRP A 46 2.27 -1.44 -6.36
CA TRP A 46 1.46 -2.41 -5.63
C TRP A 46 2.24 -3.71 -5.48
N LEU A 47 2.31 -4.25 -4.25
CA LEU A 47 3.09 -5.45 -3.94
C LEU A 47 2.18 -6.45 -3.22
N TYR A 48 2.07 -7.66 -3.78
CA TYR A 48 1.36 -8.77 -3.16
C TYR A 48 2.36 -9.61 -2.35
N ALA A 49 2.26 -9.60 -1.02
CA ALA A 49 3.16 -10.36 -0.14
C ALA A 49 3.04 -11.89 -0.34
N ASP A 50 1.97 -12.31 -0.99
CA ASP A 50 1.60 -13.67 -1.36
C ASP A 50 2.49 -14.21 -2.50
N GLU A 51 3.04 -13.32 -3.34
CA GLU A 51 3.84 -13.68 -4.51
C GLU A 51 5.29 -14.00 -4.12
N GLN A 52 5.82 -15.11 -4.66
CA GLN A 52 7.19 -15.57 -4.38
C GLN A 52 8.24 -14.51 -4.77
N ASP A 53 8.04 -13.81 -5.88
CA ASP A 53 8.97 -12.76 -6.34
C ASP A 53 9.02 -11.57 -5.37
N VAL A 54 7.87 -11.19 -4.80
CA VAL A 54 7.79 -10.14 -3.78
C VAL A 54 8.47 -10.60 -2.50
N GLN A 55 8.23 -11.84 -2.05
CA GLN A 55 8.92 -12.39 -0.88
C GLN A 55 10.44 -12.43 -1.08
N ALA A 56 10.91 -12.87 -2.26
CA ALA A 56 12.33 -12.90 -2.59
C ALA A 56 12.95 -11.50 -2.59
N LEU A 57 12.23 -10.49 -3.10
CA LEU A 57 12.66 -9.08 -3.08
C LEU A 57 12.93 -8.57 -1.65
N PHE A 58 12.13 -9.01 -0.67
CA PHE A 58 12.24 -8.58 0.72
C PHE A 58 13.03 -9.54 1.62
N ALA A 59 13.42 -10.73 1.13
CA ALA A 59 14.16 -11.73 1.92
C ALA A 59 15.63 -11.35 2.15
N ASN A 60 16.30 -10.76 1.14
CA ASN A 60 17.68 -10.26 1.25
C ASN A 60 17.82 -8.90 0.56
N PRO A 61 17.22 -7.84 1.12
CA PRO A 61 17.18 -6.54 0.46
C PRO A 61 18.55 -5.85 0.56
N SER A 62 19.17 -5.55 -0.59
CA SER A 62 20.21 -4.53 -0.61
C SER A 62 19.60 -3.14 -0.73
N SER A 63 20.22 -2.15 -0.11
CA SER A 63 19.80 -0.74 -0.20
C SER A 63 19.80 -0.22 -1.63
N THR A 64 20.64 -0.77 -2.51
CA THR A 64 20.63 -0.48 -3.96
C THR A 64 19.42 -1.08 -4.67
N GLN A 65 18.98 -2.29 -4.32
CA GLN A 65 17.79 -2.92 -4.90
C GLN A 65 16.49 -2.24 -4.47
N LEU A 66 16.43 -1.73 -3.23
CA LEU A 66 15.28 -0.99 -2.73
C LEU A 66 15.23 0.46 -3.27
N LYS A 67 16.38 1.05 -3.62
CA LYS A 67 16.49 2.41 -4.19
C LYS A 67 16.29 2.50 -5.70
N LYS A 68 16.31 1.37 -6.43
CA LYS A 68 16.11 1.41 -7.89
C LYS A 68 14.66 1.78 -8.20
N GLU A 69 14.47 3.08 -8.44
CA GLU A 69 13.39 3.71 -9.21
C GLU A 69 13.82 3.88 -10.67
#